data_AF-A0A2G6JIK9-F1
#
_entry.id   AF-A0A2G6JIK9-F1
#
_cell.length_a   1.000
_cell.length_b   1.000
_cell.length_c   1.000
_cell.angle_alpha   90.00
_cell.angle_beta   90.00
_cell.angle_gamma   90.00
#
_symmetry.space_group_name_H-M   'P 1'
#
loop_
_entity.id
_entity.type
_entity.pdbx_description
1 polymer ?
#
loop_
_entity_poly.entity_id
_entity_poly.type
_entity_poly.pdbx_seq_one_letter_code
_entity_poly.pdbx_strand_id
1 'polypeptide(L)'
;MVDGNGGHNTIDLRNFSRSDIEFTGRGLTLDLEPGKTCQIEFDNIDELNLSDAKLRIITWDGDAGTKEGADASNWSGDRAPSSGDIILIESGDGDIDLSGIDKIGTLVIRHNYDQEVTLSADQHLEGLIQTSGDLRLQGNLRIDGSMSIEGGNAYLGRNKISLTGNLFASNGNIDADQATLIFNGTGTQSITATHLDLGNLEVNNSSGTVYMRGNYVVERSLIVTKGSIDAIGGSIEFQNDSTISAGTSQFGNVTINAGHLTIEGGLDVDGDLHIQRLQQLDGGTLTVAGNLSSTDPNYYGSARIRLDGGGDQTISAQGGSGEFHDIEILKDSGSVTLLDKLAFSGDLDFSQGDVDATGAEITIRGTGNYKTGDI
;
A
#
# COMPACT_ATOMS: atom_id res chain seq x y z
N MET A 1 -27.57 -28.05 1.56
CA MET A 1 -28.28 -28.85 2.59
C MET A 1 -27.21 -29.38 3.52
N VAL A 2 -27.23 -28.98 4.80
CA VAL A 2 -26.33 -29.53 5.83
C VAL A 2 -26.88 -30.90 6.20
N ASP A 3 -26.10 -31.96 6.05
CA ASP A 3 -26.49 -33.30 6.49
C ASP A 3 -26.18 -33.46 7.99
N GLY A 4 -27.20 -33.24 8.82
CA GLY A 4 -27.08 -33.34 10.28
C GLY A 4 -26.94 -34.77 10.81
N ASN A 5 -25.90 -35.50 10.41
CA ASN A 5 -25.49 -36.74 11.07
C ASN A 5 -24.10 -36.53 11.69
N GLY A 6 -24.08 -36.47 13.02
CA GLY A 6 -22.93 -36.07 13.85
C GLY A 6 -21.57 -36.55 13.36
N GLY A 7 -20.69 -35.59 13.11
CA GLY A 7 -19.29 -35.80 12.85
C GLY A 7 -18.66 -34.65 12.08
N HIS A 8 -19.23 -34.29 10.93
CA HIS A 8 -18.67 -33.26 10.06
C HIS A 8 -19.75 -32.54 9.25
N ASN A 9 -19.83 -31.22 9.33
CA ASN A 9 -20.77 -30.43 8.56
C ASN A 9 -20.17 -30.04 7.22
N THR A 10 -20.64 -30.70 6.16
CA THR A 10 -20.22 -30.46 4.79
C THR A 10 -21.27 -29.65 4.03
N ILE A 11 -20.84 -28.62 3.30
CA ILE A 11 -21.70 -27.91 2.34
C ILE A 11 -21.25 -28.26 0.91
N ASP A 12 -22.18 -28.76 0.11
CA ASP A 12 -21.98 -29.03 -1.31
C ASP A 12 -22.36 -27.80 -2.15
N LEU A 13 -21.36 -27.19 -2.77
CA LEU A 13 -21.41 -26.02 -3.63
C LEU A 13 -20.78 -26.33 -5.00
N ARG A 14 -20.91 -27.55 -5.52
CA ARG A 14 -20.30 -27.98 -6.81
C ARG A 14 -20.73 -27.21 -8.06
N ASN A 15 -21.68 -26.26 -7.95
CA ASN A 15 -22.01 -25.33 -9.04
C ASN A 15 -21.16 -24.05 -9.00
N PHE A 16 -20.38 -23.86 -7.95
CA PHE A 16 -19.49 -22.73 -7.73
C PHE A 16 -18.04 -23.22 -7.81
N SER A 17 -17.18 -22.39 -8.39
CA SER A 17 -15.74 -22.52 -8.35
C SER A 17 -15.18 -21.76 -7.15
N ARG A 18 -13.91 -21.98 -6.83
CA ARG A 18 -13.23 -21.20 -5.78
C ARG A 18 -13.22 -19.70 -6.09
N SER A 19 -13.14 -19.32 -7.36
CA SER A 19 -13.20 -17.91 -7.77
C SER A 19 -14.54 -17.23 -7.54
N ASP A 20 -15.61 -18.00 -7.29
CA ASP A 20 -16.94 -17.46 -7.01
C ASP A 20 -17.16 -17.19 -5.50
N ILE A 21 -16.12 -17.39 -4.67
CA ILE A 21 -16.17 -17.29 -3.22
C ILE A 21 -15.25 -16.18 -2.73
N GLU A 22 -15.81 -15.25 -1.97
CA GLU A 22 -15.05 -14.25 -1.22
C GLU A 22 -15.11 -14.59 0.28
N PHE A 23 -13.94 -14.67 0.92
CA PHE A 23 -13.85 -14.87 2.36
C PHE A 23 -13.98 -13.53 3.07
N THR A 24 -14.76 -13.49 4.16
CA THR A 24 -14.94 -12.32 5.03
C THR A 24 -14.69 -12.70 6.47
N GLY A 25 -14.52 -11.72 7.36
CA GLY A 25 -14.35 -12.00 8.80
C GLY A 25 -15.54 -12.71 9.48
N ARG A 26 -16.71 -12.74 8.83
CA ARG A 26 -17.93 -13.39 9.35
C ARG A 26 -18.21 -14.76 8.73
N GLY A 27 -17.66 -15.06 7.57
CA GLY A 27 -18.11 -16.17 6.75
C GLY A 27 -17.56 -16.09 5.33
N LEU A 28 -18.27 -16.68 4.39
CA LEU A 28 -18.00 -16.54 2.97
C LEU A 28 -19.20 -15.92 2.24
N THR A 29 -18.89 -15.13 1.23
CA THR A 29 -19.83 -14.59 0.25
C THR A 29 -19.78 -15.45 -1.01
N LEU A 30 -20.93 -15.91 -1.49
CA LEU A 30 -21.09 -16.51 -2.82
C LEU A 30 -21.69 -15.49 -3.77
N ASP A 31 -21.03 -15.27 -4.90
CA ASP A 31 -21.62 -14.51 -6.01
C ASP A 31 -22.56 -15.42 -6.81
N LEU A 32 -23.85 -15.13 -6.75
CA LEU A 32 -24.87 -15.93 -7.44
C LEU A 32 -25.11 -15.41 -8.87
N GLU A 33 -25.33 -14.09 -8.98
CA GLU A 33 -25.60 -13.35 -10.21
C GLU A 33 -25.20 -11.87 -9.97
N PRO A 34 -25.02 -11.03 -11.01
CA PRO A 34 -24.69 -9.62 -10.81
C PRO A 34 -25.63 -8.91 -9.81
N GLY A 35 -25.06 -8.45 -8.69
CA GLY A 35 -25.80 -7.77 -7.61
C GLY A 35 -26.55 -8.69 -6.63
N LYS A 36 -26.37 -10.02 -6.70
CA LYS A 36 -26.94 -10.99 -5.76
C LYS A 36 -25.85 -11.83 -5.11
N THR A 37 -25.72 -11.69 -3.79
CA THR A 37 -24.78 -12.43 -2.97
C THR A 37 -25.49 -13.28 -1.94
N CYS A 38 -24.92 -14.42 -1.57
CA CYS A 38 -25.32 -15.22 -0.41
C CYS A 38 -24.19 -15.25 0.62
N GLN A 39 -24.50 -14.95 1.87
CA GLN A 39 -23.56 -15.06 2.99
C GLN A 39 -23.76 -16.40 3.68
N ILE A 40 -22.67 -17.13 3.90
CA ILE A 40 -22.63 -18.35 4.71
C ILE A 40 -21.65 -18.11 5.84
N GLU A 41 -22.13 -18.08 7.08
CA GLU A 41 -21.27 -17.96 8.27
C GLU A 41 -20.51 -19.27 8.49
N PHE A 42 -19.26 -19.20 8.97
CA PHE A 42 -18.42 -20.39 9.19
C PHE A 42 -18.87 -21.27 10.36
N ASP A 43 -19.88 -20.83 11.10
CA ASP A 43 -20.34 -21.48 12.31
C ASP A 43 -20.83 -22.90 11.99
N ASN A 44 -20.04 -23.89 12.46
CA ASN A 44 -20.26 -25.31 12.23
C ASN A 44 -20.13 -25.74 10.75
N ILE A 45 -19.11 -25.30 10.02
CA ILE A 45 -18.77 -25.87 8.70
C ILE A 45 -17.35 -26.40 8.76
N ASP A 46 -17.17 -27.67 8.42
CA ASP A 46 -15.85 -28.30 8.36
C ASP A 46 -15.33 -28.39 6.92
N GLU A 47 -16.24 -28.45 5.95
CA GLU A 47 -15.89 -28.70 4.56
C GLU A 47 -16.83 -28.00 3.57
N LEU A 48 -16.24 -27.43 2.53
CA LEU A 48 -16.92 -26.90 1.35
C LEU A 48 -16.48 -27.69 0.11
N ASN A 49 -17.43 -28.34 -0.55
CA ASN A 49 -17.18 -29.03 -1.82
C ASN A 49 -17.54 -28.12 -2.99
N LEU A 50 -16.54 -27.63 -3.71
CA LEU A 50 -16.70 -26.78 -4.90
C LEU A 50 -16.57 -27.61 -6.18
N SER A 51 -16.83 -26.98 -7.32
CA SER A 51 -16.68 -27.60 -8.64
C SER A 51 -15.23 -27.97 -8.98
N ASP A 52 -14.29 -27.20 -8.46
CA ASP A 52 -12.86 -27.23 -8.78
C ASP A 52 -11.97 -27.47 -7.56
N ALA A 53 -12.52 -27.39 -6.35
CA ALA A 53 -11.78 -27.48 -5.10
C ALA A 53 -12.59 -28.14 -3.99
N LYS A 54 -11.87 -28.61 -2.98
CA LYS A 54 -12.44 -29.02 -1.68
C LYS A 54 -11.72 -28.22 -0.62
N LEU A 55 -12.44 -27.33 0.05
CA LEU A 55 -11.89 -26.48 1.10
C LEU A 55 -12.27 -27.06 2.45
N ARG A 56 -11.31 -27.13 3.35
CA ARG A 56 -11.55 -27.54 4.73
C ARG A 56 -11.35 -26.35 5.62
N ILE A 57 -12.19 -26.26 6.64
CA ILE A 57 -12.10 -25.24 7.68
C ILE A 57 -11.63 -25.98 8.93
N ILE A 58 -10.53 -25.51 9.50
CA ILE A 58 -9.90 -26.09 10.69
C ILE A 58 -9.82 -24.97 11.73
N THR A 59 -10.50 -25.17 12.85
CA THR A 59 -10.61 -24.18 13.92
C THR A 59 -9.62 -24.47 15.03
N TRP A 60 -8.95 -23.44 15.54
CA TRP A 60 -8.12 -23.56 16.73
C TRP A 60 -9.00 -23.84 17.96
N ASP A 61 -8.74 -24.95 18.66
CA ASP A 61 -9.39 -25.31 19.93
C ASP A 61 -8.44 -25.28 21.13
N GLY A 62 -7.13 -25.41 20.90
CA GLY A 62 -6.10 -25.33 21.93
C GLY A 62 -6.08 -26.50 22.92
N ASP A 63 -6.67 -27.64 22.55
CA ASP A 63 -6.90 -28.79 23.45
C ASP A 63 -5.60 -29.50 23.88
N ALA A 64 -4.49 -29.36 23.14
CA ALA A 64 -3.21 -29.97 23.50
C ALA A 64 -2.51 -29.28 24.68
N GLY A 65 -2.91 -28.04 25.02
CA GLY A 65 -2.24 -27.20 26.01
C GLY A 65 -0.88 -26.65 25.56
N THR A 66 -0.38 -27.08 24.40
CA THR A 66 0.71 -26.41 23.68
C THR A 66 0.13 -25.20 22.93
N LYS A 67 0.98 -24.26 22.53
CA LYS A 67 0.59 -23.07 21.76
C LYS A 67 1.11 -23.10 20.33
N GLU A 68 1.43 -24.30 19.85
CA GLU A 68 2.11 -24.55 18.59
C GLU A 68 1.10 -25.01 17.53
N GLY A 69 1.10 -24.35 16.37
CA GLY A 69 0.25 -24.67 15.24
C GLY A 69 0.57 -26.03 14.62
N ALA A 70 1.80 -26.50 14.69
CA ALA A 70 2.14 -27.83 14.18
C ALA A 70 1.55 -28.98 15.03
N ASP A 71 1.12 -28.73 16.27
CA ASP A 71 0.52 -29.75 17.12
C ASP A 71 -0.95 -29.98 16.71
N ALA A 72 -1.21 -31.18 16.19
CA ALA A 72 -2.50 -31.55 15.65
C ALA A 72 -3.64 -31.47 16.67
N SER A 73 -3.35 -31.67 17.96
CA SER A 73 -4.36 -31.65 19.02
C SER A 73 -4.78 -30.24 19.46
N ASN A 74 -4.25 -29.17 18.84
CA ASN A 74 -4.75 -27.80 19.04
C ASN A 74 -5.79 -27.38 17.99
N TRP A 75 -6.20 -28.32 17.14
CA TRP A 75 -7.07 -28.06 16.01
C TRP A 75 -8.25 -29.00 15.99
N SER A 76 -9.40 -28.46 15.59
CA SER A 76 -10.63 -29.20 15.43
C SER A 76 -10.42 -30.47 14.59
N GLY A 77 -10.76 -31.63 15.17
CA GLY A 77 -10.58 -32.93 14.52
C GLY A 77 -9.18 -33.52 14.69
N ASP A 78 -8.39 -33.04 15.66
CA ASP A 78 -7.05 -33.53 16.03
C ASP A 78 -6.12 -33.62 14.82
N ARG A 79 -6.11 -32.56 14.02
CA ARG A 79 -5.37 -32.51 12.77
C ARG A 79 -4.74 -31.15 12.52
N ALA A 80 -3.42 -31.16 12.40
CA ALA A 80 -2.66 -29.97 11.97
C ALA A 80 -3.10 -29.50 10.57
N PRO A 81 -3.24 -28.18 10.36
CA PRO A 81 -3.55 -27.59 9.07
C PRO A 81 -2.51 -27.92 7.99
N SER A 82 -2.96 -27.90 6.75
CA SER A 82 -2.15 -28.19 5.57
C SER A 82 -2.48 -27.23 4.42
N SER A 83 -1.72 -27.34 3.32
CA SER A 83 -1.90 -26.49 2.14
C SER A 83 -3.36 -26.50 1.66
N GLY A 84 -3.91 -25.30 1.46
CA GLY A 84 -5.28 -25.08 0.99
C GLY A 84 -6.35 -25.07 2.08
N ASP A 85 -6.00 -25.39 3.34
CA ASP A 85 -6.93 -25.33 4.45
C ASP A 85 -7.19 -23.87 4.87
N ILE A 86 -8.43 -23.59 5.24
CA ILE A 86 -8.82 -22.35 5.90
C ILE A 86 -8.63 -22.57 7.38
N ILE A 87 -7.75 -21.78 7.99
CA ILE A 87 -7.58 -21.76 9.43
C ILE A 87 -8.48 -20.69 10.03
N LEU A 88 -9.24 -21.09 11.05
CA LEU A 88 -10.08 -20.20 11.83
C LEU A 88 -9.53 -20.08 13.26
N ILE A 89 -9.17 -18.86 13.66
CA ILE A 89 -8.81 -18.53 15.03
C ILE A 89 -9.90 -17.60 15.55
N GLU A 90 -10.78 -18.13 16.40
CA GLU A 90 -11.94 -17.38 16.91
C GLU A 90 -11.99 -17.27 18.42
N SER A 91 -11.25 -18.10 19.14
CA SER A 91 -11.09 -18.01 20.60
C SER A 91 -9.82 -18.74 21.00
N GLY A 92 -9.32 -18.47 22.20
CA GLY A 92 -8.14 -19.15 22.72
C GLY A 92 -7.58 -18.45 23.96
N ASP A 93 -7.10 -19.25 24.91
CA ASP A 93 -6.46 -18.74 26.12
C ASP A 93 -4.95 -18.58 25.90
N GLY A 94 -4.55 -17.52 25.21
CA GLY A 94 -3.16 -17.09 25.03
C GLY A 94 -2.66 -17.11 23.59
N ASP A 95 -1.41 -16.68 23.42
CA ASP A 95 -0.76 -16.53 22.12
C ASP A 95 -0.64 -17.86 21.37
N ILE A 96 -0.71 -17.79 20.04
CA ILE A 96 -0.60 -18.92 19.11
C ILE A 96 0.62 -18.69 18.23
N ASP A 97 1.51 -19.68 18.13
CA ASP A 97 2.62 -19.69 17.19
C ASP A 97 2.33 -20.67 16.05
N LEU A 98 2.19 -20.19 14.82
CA LEU A 98 1.98 -21.04 13.64
C LEU A 98 3.29 -21.62 13.07
N SER A 99 4.32 -21.77 13.91
CA SER A 99 5.55 -22.50 13.55
C SER A 99 5.25 -23.90 13.03
N GLY A 100 6.00 -24.31 12.01
CA GLY A 100 5.92 -25.65 11.41
C GLY A 100 4.74 -25.88 10.47
N ILE A 101 3.89 -24.87 10.24
CA ILE A 101 2.89 -24.88 9.17
C ILE A 101 3.36 -23.92 8.08
N ASP A 102 4.00 -24.39 7.02
CA ASP A 102 4.66 -23.48 6.04
C ASP A 102 3.70 -22.95 4.95
N LYS A 103 2.59 -23.65 4.71
CA LYS A 103 1.61 -23.29 3.68
C LYS A 103 0.20 -23.63 4.09
N ILE A 104 -0.68 -22.64 4.03
CA ILE A 104 -2.12 -22.76 4.30
C ILE A 104 -2.91 -22.03 3.23
N GLY A 105 -4.22 -22.31 3.17
CA GLY A 105 -5.15 -21.58 2.32
C GLY A 105 -5.38 -20.18 2.86
N THR A 106 -6.43 -19.99 3.66
CA THR A 106 -6.75 -18.66 4.22
C THR A 106 -6.55 -18.67 5.73
N LEU A 107 -5.83 -17.68 6.26
CA LEU A 107 -5.80 -17.43 7.70
C LEU A 107 -6.90 -16.43 8.07
N VAL A 108 -7.78 -16.81 9.00
CA VAL A 108 -8.86 -15.95 9.49
C VAL A 108 -8.75 -15.79 11.02
N ILE A 109 -8.48 -14.57 11.48
CA ILE A 109 -8.46 -14.19 12.90
C ILE A 109 -9.74 -13.40 13.19
N ARG A 110 -10.67 -14.00 13.94
CA ARG A 110 -12.01 -13.46 14.20
C ARG A 110 -12.07 -12.63 15.49
N HIS A 111 -13.01 -11.69 15.49
CA HIS A 111 -13.34 -10.69 16.53
C HIS A 111 -13.26 -11.10 18.01
N ASN A 112 -13.40 -12.38 18.35
CA ASN A 112 -13.37 -12.87 19.73
C ASN A 112 -11.96 -13.30 20.18
N TYR A 113 -10.98 -13.30 19.29
CA TYR A 113 -9.58 -13.51 19.64
C TYR A 113 -8.90 -12.18 19.99
N ASP A 114 -8.34 -12.08 21.19
CA ASP A 114 -7.73 -10.85 21.73
C ASP A 114 -6.24 -11.02 22.10
N GLN A 115 -5.63 -12.13 21.71
CA GLN A 115 -4.23 -12.45 21.94
C GLN A 115 -3.40 -12.31 20.66
N GLU A 116 -2.16 -12.78 20.67
CA GLU A 116 -1.25 -12.73 19.51
C GLU A 116 -1.28 -14.02 18.68
N VAL A 117 -1.28 -13.90 17.35
CA VAL A 117 -0.90 -14.96 16.41
C VAL A 117 0.46 -14.61 15.83
N THR A 118 1.48 -15.42 16.09
CA THR A 118 2.82 -15.27 15.54
C THR A 118 3.00 -16.16 14.30
N LEU A 119 3.48 -15.56 13.21
CA LEU A 119 4.05 -16.24 12.06
C LEU A 119 5.58 -16.23 12.21
N SER A 120 6.11 -17.25 12.89
CA SER A 120 7.51 -17.33 13.34
C SER A 120 8.54 -17.63 12.25
N ALA A 121 8.11 -18.08 11.08
CA ALA A 121 8.94 -18.38 9.92
C ALA A 121 8.35 -17.75 8.64
N ASP A 122 9.02 -17.96 7.52
CA ASP A 122 8.45 -17.59 6.22
C ASP A 122 7.14 -18.37 6.00
N GLN A 123 6.07 -17.66 5.63
CA GLN A 123 4.72 -18.21 5.50
C GLN A 123 4.14 -18.01 4.10
N HIS A 124 3.40 -19.01 3.62
CA HIS A 124 2.66 -18.94 2.37
C HIS A 124 1.15 -19.13 2.60
N LEU A 125 0.39 -18.06 2.36
CA LEU A 125 -1.06 -18.03 2.40
C LEU A 125 -1.65 -17.88 0.98
N GLU A 126 -2.87 -18.30 0.80
CA GLU A 126 -3.75 -17.91 -0.32
C GLU A 126 -4.60 -16.68 0.06
N GLY A 127 -4.80 -16.40 1.35
CA GLY A 127 -5.49 -15.20 1.83
C GLY A 127 -5.26 -14.93 3.33
N LEU A 128 -5.45 -13.68 3.75
CA LEU A 128 -5.39 -13.27 5.16
C LEU A 128 -6.55 -12.36 5.50
N ILE A 129 -7.26 -12.66 6.58
CA ILE A 129 -8.32 -11.84 7.15
C ILE A 129 -8.10 -11.71 8.65
N GLN A 130 -7.93 -10.49 9.13
CA GLN A 130 -7.81 -10.17 10.55
C GLN A 130 -8.92 -9.20 10.93
N THR A 131 -9.72 -9.55 11.93
CA THR A 131 -10.78 -8.68 12.47
C THR A 131 -10.57 -8.31 13.94
N SER A 132 -9.60 -8.91 14.62
CA SER A 132 -9.15 -8.59 15.98
C SER A 132 -7.79 -9.23 16.27
N GLY A 133 -7.37 -9.18 17.54
CA GLY A 133 -6.12 -9.76 18.02
C GLY A 133 -4.90 -9.07 17.42
N ASP A 134 -3.75 -9.56 17.80
CA ASP A 134 -2.48 -9.14 17.23
C ASP A 134 -1.97 -10.20 16.24
N LEU A 135 -1.49 -9.79 15.08
CA LEU A 135 -0.77 -10.64 14.13
C LEU A 135 0.68 -10.17 14.11
N ARG A 136 1.63 -11.04 14.41
CA ARG A 136 3.06 -10.70 14.46
C ARG A 136 3.86 -11.53 13.47
N LEU A 137 4.56 -10.85 12.55
CA LEU A 137 5.46 -11.49 11.60
C LEU A 137 6.88 -11.53 12.15
N GLN A 138 7.49 -12.72 12.16
CA GLN A 138 8.92 -12.90 12.41
C GLN A 138 9.66 -13.43 11.16
N GLY A 139 8.91 -13.89 10.15
CA GLY A 139 9.40 -14.19 8.80
C GLY A 139 8.61 -13.48 7.71
N ASN A 140 9.02 -13.70 6.46
CA ASN A 140 8.36 -13.13 5.29
C ASN A 140 6.99 -13.75 5.06
N LEU A 141 6.08 -12.97 4.50
CA LEU A 141 4.73 -13.42 4.20
C LEU A 141 4.47 -13.34 2.70
N ARG A 142 4.12 -14.47 2.09
CA ARG A 142 3.60 -14.53 0.73
C ARG A 142 2.11 -14.81 0.79
N ILE A 143 1.31 -14.00 0.11
CA ILE A 143 -0.13 -14.20 -0.04
C ILE A 143 -0.46 -14.26 -1.53
N ASP A 144 -0.87 -15.44 -2.00
CA ASP A 144 -1.39 -15.65 -3.36
C ASP A 144 -2.86 -15.20 -3.47
N GLY A 145 -3.13 -14.00 -2.95
CA GLY A 145 -4.46 -13.40 -2.86
C GLY A 145 -4.41 -12.09 -2.07
N SER A 146 -5.52 -11.77 -1.41
CA SER A 146 -5.69 -10.50 -0.70
C SER A 146 -5.39 -10.61 0.79
N MET A 147 -5.02 -9.47 1.37
CA MET A 147 -4.86 -9.25 2.81
C MET A 147 -5.92 -8.25 3.27
N SER A 148 -6.73 -8.63 4.26
CA SER A 148 -7.73 -7.77 4.89
C SER A 148 -7.45 -7.61 6.38
N ILE A 149 -7.18 -6.38 6.81
CA ILE A 149 -6.93 -5.99 8.20
C ILE A 149 -8.07 -5.04 8.64
N GLU A 150 -9.12 -5.65 9.17
CA GLU A 150 -10.39 -5.01 9.53
C GLU A 150 -10.49 -4.72 11.04
N GLY A 151 -9.53 -5.19 11.83
CA GLY A 151 -9.39 -4.89 13.26
C GLY A 151 -8.11 -5.48 13.83
N GLY A 152 -7.81 -5.19 15.09
CA GLY A 152 -6.57 -5.63 15.73
C GLY A 152 -5.32 -4.88 15.26
N ASN A 153 -4.14 -5.40 15.59
CA ASN A 153 -2.85 -4.88 15.12
C ASN A 153 -2.11 -5.92 14.27
N ALA A 154 -1.55 -5.51 13.15
CA ALA A 154 -0.65 -6.33 12.34
C ALA A 154 0.77 -5.75 12.42
N TYR A 155 1.67 -6.45 13.11
CA TYR A 155 3.08 -6.09 13.28
C TYR A 155 3.93 -6.77 12.22
N LEU A 156 4.24 -6.04 11.14
CA LEU A 156 4.93 -6.61 9.98
C LEU A 156 6.45 -6.60 10.12
N GLY A 157 6.99 -5.76 11.01
CA GLY A 157 8.42 -5.69 11.30
C GLY A 157 9.26 -5.35 10.07
N ARG A 158 10.44 -5.98 9.92
CA ARG A 158 11.35 -5.78 8.76
C ARG A 158 11.11 -6.78 7.62
N ASN A 159 9.99 -7.47 7.65
CA ASN A 159 9.72 -8.59 6.76
C ASN A 159 9.26 -8.11 5.39
N LYS A 160 9.32 -9.02 4.40
CA LYS A 160 8.72 -8.84 3.09
C LYS A 160 7.31 -9.42 3.07
N ILE A 161 6.36 -8.65 2.55
CA ILE A 161 4.96 -9.04 2.41
C ILE A 161 4.61 -8.95 0.93
N SER A 162 4.44 -10.10 0.29
CA SER A 162 4.16 -10.19 -1.15
C SER A 162 2.71 -10.58 -1.40
N LEU A 163 1.96 -9.72 -2.09
CA LEU A 163 0.54 -9.94 -2.42
C LEU A 163 0.36 -10.08 -3.93
N THR A 164 -0.41 -11.09 -4.36
CA THR A 164 -0.94 -11.14 -5.74
C THR A 164 -2.35 -10.55 -5.86
N GLY A 165 -3.02 -10.28 -4.73
CA GLY A 165 -4.31 -9.60 -4.64
C GLY A 165 -4.23 -8.23 -3.96
N ASN A 166 -5.32 -7.81 -3.32
CA ASN A 166 -5.46 -6.46 -2.76
C ASN A 166 -5.02 -6.39 -1.29
N LEU A 167 -4.70 -5.18 -0.83
CA LEU A 167 -4.60 -4.85 0.59
C LEU A 167 -5.82 -4.01 1.00
N PHE A 168 -6.57 -4.47 2.00
CA PHE A 168 -7.65 -3.74 2.63
C PHE A 168 -7.29 -3.48 4.10
N ALA A 169 -7.26 -2.22 4.52
CA ALA A 169 -7.01 -1.79 5.89
C ALA A 169 -8.07 -0.77 6.28
N SER A 170 -9.18 -1.26 6.83
CA SER A 170 -10.38 -0.45 7.07
C SER A 170 -10.49 0.06 8.51
N ASN A 171 -10.23 -0.81 9.50
CA ASN A 171 -10.27 -0.44 10.92
C ASN A 171 -9.18 -1.12 11.77
N GLY A 172 -8.34 -1.98 11.21
CA GLY A 172 -7.19 -2.53 11.92
C GLY A 172 -5.95 -1.66 11.71
N ASN A 173 -5.01 -1.75 12.65
CA ASN A 173 -3.74 -1.05 12.60
C ASN A 173 -2.69 -1.91 11.89
N ILE A 174 -1.94 -1.35 10.95
CA ILE A 174 -0.81 -2.03 10.30
C ILE A 174 0.46 -1.27 10.64
N ASP A 175 1.34 -1.91 11.39
CA ASP A 175 2.69 -1.43 11.67
C ASP A 175 3.64 -1.97 10.58
N ALA A 176 3.78 -1.17 9.51
CA ALA A 176 4.55 -1.49 8.31
C ALA A 176 5.71 -0.52 8.05
N ASP A 177 6.03 0.37 9.01
CA ASP A 177 7.06 1.42 8.93
C ASP A 177 8.44 0.90 8.50
N GLN A 178 8.74 -0.37 8.78
CA GLN A 178 10.00 -1.04 8.52
C GLN A 178 9.89 -2.18 7.49
N ALA A 179 8.67 -2.50 7.09
CA ALA A 179 8.38 -3.63 6.22
C ALA A 179 8.61 -3.29 4.75
N THR A 180 8.65 -4.32 3.91
CA THR A 180 8.61 -4.16 2.45
C THR A 180 7.33 -4.78 1.93
N LEU A 181 6.41 -3.94 1.47
CA LEU A 181 5.17 -4.38 0.83
C LEU A 181 5.41 -4.53 -0.68
N ILE A 182 5.05 -5.69 -1.24
CA ILE A 182 5.33 -6.04 -2.64
C ILE A 182 4.03 -6.45 -3.33
N PHE A 183 3.65 -5.72 -4.37
CA PHE A 183 2.56 -6.11 -5.27
C PHE A 183 3.13 -6.91 -6.45
N ASN A 184 2.86 -8.21 -6.48
CA ASN A 184 3.42 -9.21 -7.41
C ASN A 184 2.35 -9.88 -8.30
N GLY A 185 1.17 -9.27 -8.43
CA GLY A 185 0.07 -9.80 -9.22
C GLY A 185 0.28 -9.69 -10.73
N THR A 186 -0.79 -9.96 -11.47
CA THR A 186 -0.86 -9.75 -12.94
C THR A 186 -2.05 -8.89 -13.36
N GLY A 187 -2.98 -8.62 -12.45
CA GLY A 187 -4.19 -7.85 -12.70
C GLY A 187 -4.19 -6.54 -11.92
N THR A 188 -5.31 -5.83 -11.95
CA THR A 188 -5.50 -4.68 -11.07
C THR A 188 -5.38 -5.09 -9.60
N GLN A 189 -4.57 -4.36 -8.85
CA GLN A 189 -4.47 -4.48 -7.39
C GLN A 189 -4.78 -3.11 -6.77
N SER A 190 -5.07 -3.08 -5.46
CA SER A 190 -5.32 -1.83 -4.74
C SER A 190 -4.83 -1.89 -3.30
N ILE A 191 -4.45 -0.73 -2.76
CA ILE A 191 -4.36 -0.49 -1.32
C ILE A 191 -5.57 0.34 -0.93
N THR A 192 -6.46 -0.23 -0.12
CA THR A 192 -7.61 0.50 0.45
C THR A 192 -7.32 0.80 1.91
N ALA A 193 -6.82 2.00 2.21
CA ALA A 193 -6.60 2.50 3.56
C ALA A 193 -6.85 4.01 3.59
N THR A 194 -7.35 4.55 4.70
CA THR A 194 -7.46 6.00 4.88
C THR A 194 -6.07 6.63 5.04
N HIS A 195 -5.22 5.96 5.82
CA HIS A 195 -3.83 6.31 6.05
C HIS A 195 -3.02 5.03 6.27
N LEU A 196 -1.80 4.96 5.73
CA LEU A 196 -0.89 3.85 5.96
C LEU A 196 0.57 4.30 5.77
N ASP A 197 1.39 4.01 6.78
CA ASP A 197 2.83 4.22 6.74
C ASP A 197 3.53 2.95 6.26
N LEU A 198 4.33 3.09 5.22
CA LEU A 198 5.04 2.00 4.56
C LEU A 198 6.55 2.23 4.68
N GLY A 199 7.29 1.20 5.05
CA GLY A 199 8.75 1.20 4.97
C GLY A 199 9.21 1.30 3.52
N ASN A 200 9.11 0.19 2.79
CA ASN A 200 9.34 0.16 1.34
C ASN A 200 8.08 -0.29 0.61
N LEU A 201 7.87 0.26 -0.59
CA LEU A 201 6.84 -0.19 -1.52
C LEU A 201 7.49 -0.66 -2.81
N GLU A 202 7.26 -1.91 -3.17
CA GLU A 202 7.69 -2.49 -4.44
C GLU A 202 6.48 -2.89 -5.29
N VAL A 203 6.48 -2.48 -6.56
CA VAL A 203 5.49 -2.92 -7.55
C VAL A 203 6.19 -3.69 -8.65
N ASN A 204 5.87 -4.98 -8.71
CA ASN A 204 6.28 -5.91 -9.76
C ASN A 204 5.02 -6.61 -10.32
N ASN A 205 3.91 -5.85 -10.36
CA ASN A 205 2.61 -6.29 -10.84
C ASN A 205 2.63 -6.35 -12.37
N SER A 206 2.86 -7.53 -12.91
CA SER A 206 3.09 -7.70 -14.35
C SER A 206 1.87 -7.26 -15.17
N SER A 207 1.99 -6.12 -15.86
CA SER A 207 0.94 -5.44 -16.66
C SER A 207 -0.26 -4.87 -15.91
N GLY A 208 -0.31 -5.02 -14.58
CA GLY A 208 -1.37 -4.47 -13.75
C GLY A 208 -1.05 -3.09 -13.20
N THR A 209 -2.10 -2.39 -12.77
CA THR A 209 -2.02 -1.12 -12.04
C THR A 209 -2.35 -1.36 -10.56
N VAL A 210 -1.57 -0.74 -9.67
CA VAL A 210 -1.87 -0.67 -8.23
C VAL A 210 -2.54 0.67 -7.93
N TYR A 211 -3.79 0.64 -7.50
CA TYR A 211 -4.52 1.85 -7.11
C TYR A 211 -4.24 2.24 -5.65
N MET A 212 -3.87 3.50 -5.44
CA MET A 212 -3.51 4.07 -4.13
C MET A 212 -4.21 5.42 -3.93
N ARG A 213 -5.49 5.40 -3.55
CA ARG A 213 -6.32 6.63 -3.45
C ARG A 213 -6.46 7.21 -2.04
N GLY A 214 -5.87 6.56 -1.03
CA GLY A 214 -5.76 7.10 0.32
C GLY A 214 -4.60 8.08 0.50
N ASN A 215 -4.20 8.27 1.75
CA ASN A 215 -3.00 9.03 2.12
C ASN A 215 -1.91 8.06 2.57
N TYR A 216 -0.76 8.07 1.93
CA TYR A 216 0.30 7.11 2.23
C TYR A 216 1.59 7.82 2.59
N VAL A 217 2.34 7.26 3.53
CA VAL A 217 3.72 7.64 3.77
C VAL A 217 4.60 6.52 3.25
N VAL A 218 5.63 6.86 2.48
CA VAL A 218 6.72 5.93 2.14
C VAL A 218 7.98 6.43 2.81
N GLU A 219 8.39 5.73 3.85
CA GLU A 219 9.51 6.09 4.70
C GLU A 219 10.88 5.80 4.08
N ARG A 220 10.95 4.92 3.09
CA ARG A 220 12.18 4.55 2.38
C ARG A 220 11.89 4.50 0.89
N SER A 221 12.08 3.35 0.22
CA SER A 221 12.06 3.34 -1.24
C SER A 221 10.67 3.01 -1.82
N LEU A 222 10.35 3.65 -2.94
CA LEU A 222 9.26 3.26 -3.83
C LEU A 222 9.87 2.80 -5.15
N ILE A 223 9.73 1.51 -5.47
CA ILE A 223 10.34 0.92 -6.67
C ILE A 223 9.29 0.19 -7.49
N VAL A 224 9.01 0.72 -8.69
CA VAL A 224 8.18 0.09 -9.71
C VAL A 224 9.09 -0.57 -10.74
N THR A 225 9.12 -1.90 -10.74
CA THR A 225 9.88 -2.70 -11.71
C THR A 225 9.01 -3.18 -12.87
N LYS A 226 7.72 -3.44 -12.62
CA LYS A 226 6.70 -3.80 -13.62
C LYS A 226 5.34 -3.27 -13.21
N GLY A 227 4.51 -2.94 -14.21
CA GLY A 227 3.20 -2.35 -13.97
C GLY A 227 3.30 -0.86 -13.71
N SER A 228 2.32 -0.31 -13.02
CA SER A 228 2.27 1.09 -12.61
C SER A 228 1.51 1.27 -11.30
N ILE A 229 1.69 2.45 -10.68
CA ILE A 229 0.82 2.97 -9.63
C ILE A 229 -0.08 4.04 -10.26
N ASP A 230 -1.35 4.01 -9.88
CA ASP A 230 -2.29 5.13 -10.05
C ASP A 230 -2.70 5.60 -8.65
N ALA A 231 -2.08 6.69 -8.22
CA ALA A 231 -2.38 7.38 -6.97
C ALA A 231 -3.13 8.70 -7.20
N ILE A 232 -3.79 8.86 -8.35
CA ILE A 232 -4.56 10.05 -8.66
C ILE A 232 -5.75 10.14 -7.69
N GLY A 233 -5.93 11.33 -7.11
CA GLY A 233 -6.95 11.59 -6.09
C GLY A 233 -6.54 11.21 -4.66
N GLY A 234 -5.38 10.59 -4.47
CA GLY A 234 -4.75 10.37 -3.17
C GLY A 234 -3.60 11.33 -2.87
N SER A 235 -2.88 11.07 -1.79
CA SER A 235 -1.61 11.74 -1.48
C SER A 235 -0.52 10.76 -1.07
N ILE A 236 0.73 11.07 -1.42
CA ILE A 236 1.90 10.33 -0.97
C ILE A 236 2.92 11.29 -0.35
N GLU A 237 3.38 10.99 0.86
CA GLU A 237 4.52 11.66 1.48
C GLU A 237 5.75 10.76 1.41
N PHE A 238 6.85 11.28 0.87
CA PHE A 238 8.15 10.62 0.91
C PHE A 238 8.97 11.15 2.09
N GLN A 239 9.41 10.23 2.95
CA GLN A 239 10.20 10.53 4.15
C GLN A 239 11.58 9.86 4.12
N ASN A 240 12.40 10.22 5.12
CA ASN A 240 13.79 9.81 5.33
C ASN A 240 14.64 9.89 4.04
N ASP A 241 15.71 9.11 3.97
CA ASP A 241 16.49 8.97 2.75
C ASP A 241 15.87 7.89 1.88
N SER A 242 15.50 8.25 0.65
CA SER A 242 14.65 7.44 -0.19
C SER A 242 15.05 7.48 -1.67
N THR A 243 14.77 6.38 -2.36
CA THR A 243 14.91 6.26 -3.82
C THR A 243 13.54 5.99 -4.41
N ILE A 244 13.18 6.76 -5.43
CA ILE A 244 11.94 6.61 -6.19
C ILE A 244 12.30 6.17 -7.60
N SER A 245 11.84 4.99 -8.00
CA SER A 245 11.80 4.55 -9.40
C SER A 245 10.34 4.32 -9.77
N ALA A 246 9.67 5.37 -10.24
CA ALA A 246 8.21 5.36 -10.45
C ALA A 246 7.77 4.71 -11.78
N GLY A 247 8.66 4.57 -12.76
CA GLY A 247 8.29 4.08 -14.10
C GLY A 247 7.27 5.00 -14.77
N THR A 248 6.14 4.45 -15.22
CA THR A 248 5.02 5.22 -15.83
C THR A 248 3.89 5.48 -14.84
N SER A 249 4.20 5.53 -13.54
CA SER A 249 3.19 5.74 -12.50
C SER A 249 2.79 7.21 -12.39
N GLN A 250 1.54 7.44 -11.98
CA GLN A 250 0.98 8.78 -11.79
C GLN A 250 0.58 8.98 -10.34
N PHE A 251 0.88 10.16 -9.80
CA PHE A 251 0.65 10.49 -8.41
C PHE A 251 -0.30 11.67 -8.28
N GLY A 252 -1.19 11.65 -7.29
CA GLY A 252 -1.99 12.80 -6.90
C GLY A 252 -1.12 13.87 -6.25
N ASN A 253 -1.42 14.22 -5.00
CA ASN A 253 -0.58 15.17 -4.26
C ASN A 253 0.68 14.45 -3.75
N VAL A 254 1.84 15.11 -3.85
CA VAL A 254 3.10 14.60 -3.33
C VAL A 254 3.69 15.58 -2.32
N THR A 255 4.07 15.07 -1.16
CA THR A 255 4.86 15.80 -0.16
C THR A 255 6.26 15.19 -0.05
N ILE A 256 7.28 16.02 -0.02
CA ILE A 256 8.67 15.62 0.24
C ILE A 256 9.07 16.15 1.63
N ASN A 257 9.34 15.21 2.54
CA ASN A 257 9.79 15.48 3.92
C ASN A 257 10.98 14.57 4.25
N ALA A 258 12.03 14.70 3.45
CA ALA A 258 13.17 13.78 3.36
C ALA A 258 14.48 14.47 3.79
N GLY A 259 15.50 13.66 4.08
CA GLY A 259 16.88 14.17 4.13
C GLY A 259 17.41 14.29 2.71
N HIS A 260 17.54 13.16 2.05
CA HIS A 260 17.94 13.03 0.67
C HIS A 260 16.93 12.19 -0.12
N LEU A 261 16.43 12.72 -1.23
CA LEU A 261 15.58 12.00 -2.17
C LEU A 261 16.28 11.85 -3.53
N THR A 262 16.35 10.63 -4.06
CA THR A 262 16.82 10.36 -5.42
C THR A 262 15.69 9.85 -6.31
N ILE A 263 15.51 10.46 -7.48
CA ILE A 263 14.51 10.05 -8.47
C ILE A 263 15.21 9.37 -9.65
N GLU A 264 15.03 8.06 -9.74
CA GLU A 264 15.49 7.26 -10.86
C GLU A 264 14.48 7.34 -12.01
N GLY A 265 14.84 8.05 -13.08
CA GLY A 265 13.96 8.28 -14.23
C GLY A 265 13.13 9.55 -14.07
N GLY A 266 11.82 9.44 -13.97
CA GLY A 266 10.93 10.60 -13.78
C GLY A 266 9.85 10.30 -12.74
N LEU A 267 9.26 11.36 -12.20
CA LEU A 267 8.13 11.30 -11.29
C LEU A 267 7.01 12.21 -11.82
N ASP A 268 5.83 11.66 -12.05
CA ASP A 268 4.67 12.36 -12.61
C ASP A 268 3.65 12.69 -11.52
N VAL A 269 3.49 13.97 -11.20
CA VAL A 269 2.62 14.48 -10.14
C VAL A 269 1.45 15.23 -10.78
N ASP A 270 0.31 14.55 -10.92
CA ASP A 270 -0.94 15.11 -11.44
C ASP A 270 -1.57 16.12 -10.45
N GLY A 271 -1.21 16.05 -9.17
CA GLY A 271 -1.64 16.97 -8.11
C GLY A 271 -0.60 18.03 -7.75
N ASP A 272 -0.69 18.52 -6.51
CA ASP A 272 0.24 19.50 -5.96
C ASP A 272 1.54 18.82 -5.48
N LEU A 273 2.68 19.48 -5.67
CA LEU A 273 3.97 19.13 -5.07
C LEU A 273 4.29 20.08 -3.91
N HIS A 274 4.52 19.53 -2.72
CA HIS A 274 4.99 20.28 -1.55
C HIS A 274 6.35 19.78 -1.07
N ILE A 275 7.36 20.65 -1.06
CA ILE A 275 8.67 20.39 -0.45
C ILE A 275 8.66 20.98 0.96
N GLN A 276 8.47 20.12 1.96
CA GLN A 276 8.38 20.55 3.37
C GLN A 276 9.76 20.63 4.03
N ARG A 277 10.59 19.62 3.78
CA ARG A 277 11.94 19.52 4.31
C ARG A 277 12.79 18.66 3.37
N LEU A 278 13.94 19.18 2.97
CA LEU A 278 14.84 18.50 2.05
C LEU A 278 16.25 19.06 2.18
N GLN A 279 17.26 18.19 2.23
CA GLN A 279 18.65 18.62 2.08
C GLN A 279 19.09 18.50 0.62
N GLN A 280 18.72 17.41 -0.05
CA GLN A 280 19.18 17.09 -1.38
C GLN A 280 18.10 16.39 -2.22
N LEU A 281 17.91 16.86 -3.46
CA LEU A 281 17.00 16.28 -4.46
C LEU A 281 17.75 15.93 -5.74
N ASP A 282 18.09 14.66 -5.92
CA ASP A 282 18.90 14.20 -7.05
C ASP A 282 18.08 13.39 -8.05
N GLY A 283 18.61 13.25 -9.26
CA GLY A 283 18.09 12.35 -10.28
C GLY A 283 17.41 13.08 -11.43
N GLY A 284 16.31 12.52 -11.92
CA GLY A 284 15.63 13.02 -13.12
C GLY A 284 14.56 14.08 -12.86
N THR A 285 13.54 14.10 -13.72
CA THR A 285 12.55 15.19 -13.72
C THR A 285 11.31 14.84 -12.89
N LEU A 286 10.92 15.74 -12.00
CA LEU A 286 9.59 15.79 -11.40
C LEU A 286 8.71 16.66 -12.28
N THR A 287 7.69 16.08 -12.88
CA THR A 287 6.69 16.80 -13.66
C THR A 287 5.48 17.05 -12.77
N VAL A 288 4.98 18.28 -12.72
CA VAL A 288 3.94 18.70 -11.79
C VAL A 288 2.83 19.43 -12.54
N ALA A 289 1.63 18.86 -12.53
CA ALA A 289 0.45 19.44 -13.14
C ALA A 289 -0.32 20.39 -12.20
N GLY A 290 -0.20 20.21 -10.87
CA GLY A 290 -0.76 21.08 -9.84
C GLY A 290 0.19 22.19 -9.40
N ASN A 291 -0.03 22.73 -8.21
CA ASN A 291 0.79 23.79 -7.63
C ASN A 291 2.11 23.24 -7.09
N LEU A 292 3.13 24.08 -7.10
CA LEU A 292 4.41 23.83 -6.46
C LEU A 292 4.55 24.72 -5.23
N SER A 293 4.95 24.12 -4.10
CA SER A 293 5.29 24.89 -2.91
C SER A 293 6.52 24.33 -2.22
N SER A 294 7.28 25.21 -1.58
CA SER A 294 8.44 24.84 -0.78
C SER A 294 8.51 25.71 0.47
N THR A 295 8.61 25.09 1.64
CA THR A 295 8.90 25.77 2.90
C THR A 295 10.33 25.51 3.39
N ASP A 296 11.09 24.70 2.65
CA ASP A 296 12.51 24.50 2.92
C ASP A 296 13.32 25.68 2.34
N PRO A 297 14.10 26.41 3.15
CA PRO A 297 14.81 27.60 2.72
C PRO A 297 16.15 27.31 2.02
N ASN A 298 16.59 26.05 2.00
CA ASN A 298 17.92 25.68 1.51
C ASN A 298 18.05 24.17 1.21
N TYR A 299 17.69 23.78 -0.01
CA TYR A 299 18.07 22.48 -0.59
C TYR A 299 18.80 22.66 -1.92
N TYR A 300 19.50 21.62 -2.35
CA TYR A 300 20.21 21.57 -3.64
C TYR A 300 20.01 20.21 -4.31
N GLY A 301 20.56 20.00 -5.49
CA GLY A 301 20.65 18.67 -6.08
C GLY A 301 20.81 18.72 -7.59
N SER A 302 20.34 17.69 -8.28
CA SER A 302 20.40 17.61 -9.74
C SER A 302 19.04 17.38 -10.40
N ALA A 303 17.99 17.14 -9.61
CA ALA A 303 16.66 16.89 -10.15
C ALA A 303 16.07 18.19 -10.66
N ARG A 304 15.32 18.09 -11.77
CA ARG A 304 14.57 19.22 -12.31
C ARG A 304 13.12 19.13 -11.89
N ILE A 305 12.51 20.25 -11.49
CA ILE A 305 11.07 20.36 -11.32
C ILE A 305 10.50 21.09 -12.54
N ARG A 306 9.57 20.43 -13.24
CA ARG A 306 8.88 20.96 -14.42
C ARG A 306 7.40 21.19 -14.10
N LEU A 307 6.91 22.39 -14.33
CA LEU A 307 5.49 22.72 -14.29
C LEU A 307 4.91 22.59 -15.70
N ASP A 308 3.96 21.67 -15.90
CA ASP A 308 3.36 21.37 -17.22
C ASP A 308 1.82 21.31 -17.23
N GLY A 309 1.18 21.59 -16.09
CA GLY A 309 -0.27 21.54 -15.98
C GLY A 309 -0.97 22.47 -16.96
N GLY A 310 -2.13 22.06 -17.48
CA GLY A 310 -2.91 22.90 -18.40
C GLY A 310 -3.63 24.09 -17.74
N GLY A 311 -3.85 24.05 -16.42
CA GLY A 311 -4.47 25.12 -15.63
C GLY A 311 -3.48 26.16 -15.12
N ASP A 312 -3.96 27.19 -14.44
CA ASP A 312 -3.09 28.10 -13.70
C ASP A 312 -2.39 27.36 -12.56
N GLN A 313 -1.09 27.61 -12.38
CA GLN A 313 -0.28 27.02 -11.32
C GLN A 313 0.33 28.12 -10.46
N THR A 314 0.65 27.80 -9.22
CA THR A 314 1.39 28.69 -8.32
C THR A 314 2.73 28.08 -7.94
N ILE A 315 3.73 28.95 -7.73
CA ILE A 315 4.93 28.65 -6.97
C ILE A 315 4.89 29.51 -5.71
N SER A 316 4.89 28.89 -4.52
CA SER A 316 4.73 29.63 -3.25
C SER A 316 5.56 29.07 -2.09
N ALA A 317 5.72 29.88 -1.05
CA ALA A 317 6.33 29.47 0.21
C ALA A 317 5.30 29.41 1.36
N GLN A 318 4.03 29.22 1.03
CA GLN A 318 2.89 29.16 1.97
C GLN A 318 2.84 30.36 2.94
N GLY A 319 3.15 31.56 2.45
CA GLY A 319 3.19 32.80 3.24
C GLY A 319 4.53 33.09 3.92
N GLY A 320 5.53 32.22 3.74
CA GLY A 320 6.86 32.31 4.35
C GLY A 320 7.98 32.58 3.35
N SER A 321 9.07 31.82 3.50
CA SER A 321 10.21 31.82 2.59
C SER A 321 10.57 30.38 2.19
N GLY A 322 10.87 30.16 0.92
CA GLY A 322 11.24 28.85 0.40
C GLY A 322 12.28 28.95 -0.72
N GLU A 323 13.00 27.86 -0.94
CA GLU A 323 13.91 27.69 -2.07
C GLU A 323 13.36 26.72 -3.11
N PHE A 324 13.73 26.96 -4.36
CA PHE A 324 13.43 26.14 -5.53
C PHE A 324 14.70 25.95 -6.35
N HIS A 325 15.03 24.71 -6.67
CA HIS A 325 16.21 24.34 -7.44
C HIS A 325 15.82 23.76 -8.80
N ASP A 326 16.50 24.16 -9.87
CA ASP A 326 16.33 23.63 -11.23
C ASP A 326 14.86 23.61 -11.71
N ILE A 327 14.31 24.79 -12.01
CA ILE A 327 12.89 24.97 -12.38
C ILE A 327 12.72 25.16 -13.89
N GLU A 328 11.78 24.43 -14.46
CA GLU A 328 11.32 24.58 -15.84
C GLU A 328 9.81 24.84 -15.88
N ILE A 329 9.39 25.86 -16.63
CA ILE A 329 7.99 26.11 -16.95
C ILE A 329 7.79 25.65 -18.39
N LEU A 330 6.93 24.65 -18.56
CA LEU A 330 6.60 24.04 -19.84
C LEU A 330 5.08 23.98 -20.01
N LYS A 331 4.46 25.15 -20.18
CA LYS A 331 3.00 25.26 -20.23
C LYS A 331 2.49 25.50 -21.63
N ASP A 332 1.58 24.63 -22.08
CA ASP A 332 0.81 24.84 -23.32
C ASP A 332 -0.36 25.83 -23.11
N SER A 333 -0.82 25.97 -21.87
CA SER A 333 -1.88 26.89 -21.45
C SER A 333 -1.79 27.23 -19.95
N GLY A 334 -2.55 28.24 -19.54
CA GLY A 334 -2.52 28.76 -18.17
C GLY A 334 -1.27 29.56 -17.87
N SER A 335 -1.24 30.13 -16.67
CA SER A 335 -0.16 30.99 -16.18
C SER A 335 0.52 30.38 -14.95
N VAL A 336 1.72 30.84 -14.62
CA VAL A 336 2.38 30.59 -13.34
C VAL A 336 2.37 31.88 -12.53
N THR A 337 1.79 31.86 -11.34
CA THR A 337 1.91 32.96 -10.39
C THR A 337 2.94 32.64 -9.32
N LEU A 338 3.92 33.53 -9.14
CA LEU A 338 4.90 33.44 -8.06
C LEU A 338 4.39 34.23 -6.85
N LEU A 339 4.44 33.62 -5.68
CA LEU A 339 3.97 34.20 -4.42
C LEU A 339 5.04 34.08 -3.32
N ASP A 340 5.01 35.00 -2.35
CA ASP A 340 5.86 35.01 -1.15
C ASP A 340 7.34 35.32 -1.41
N LYS A 341 8.22 34.92 -0.48
CA LYS A 341 9.68 35.14 -0.58
C LYS A 341 10.34 33.91 -1.17
N LEU A 342 10.75 33.99 -2.43
CA LEU A 342 11.25 32.85 -3.17
C LEU A 342 12.73 33.00 -3.49
N ALA A 343 13.50 31.99 -3.12
CA ALA A 343 14.86 31.82 -3.61
C ALA A 343 14.86 30.81 -4.76
N PHE A 344 15.51 31.15 -5.87
CA PHE A 344 15.74 30.22 -6.96
C PHE A 344 17.25 29.98 -7.12
N SER A 345 17.63 28.72 -7.28
CA SER A 345 18.99 28.29 -7.57
C SER A 345 19.01 27.27 -8.72
N GLY A 346 20.21 27.00 -9.26
CA GLY A 346 20.35 26.13 -10.43
C GLY A 346 19.86 26.79 -11.73
N ASP A 347 19.56 25.97 -12.72
CA ASP A 347 19.03 26.36 -14.03
C ASP A 347 17.56 26.77 -13.94
N LEU A 348 17.20 27.91 -14.52
CA LEU A 348 15.81 28.36 -14.60
C LEU A 348 15.41 28.52 -16.08
N ASP A 349 14.37 27.82 -16.50
CA ASP A 349 13.80 27.93 -17.84
C ASP A 349 12.34 28.37 -17.77
N PHE A 350 12.11 29.67 -17.91
CA PHE A 350 10.79 30.30 -17.95
C PHE A 350 10.41 30.70 -19.38
N SER A 351 10.89 29.96 -20.39
CA SER A 351 10.68 30.33 -21.79
C SER A 351 9.34 29.88 -22.39
N GLN A 352 8.58 29.01 -21.70
CA GLN A 352 7.30 28.50 -22.18
C GLN A 352 6.18 28.61 -21.13
N GLY A 353 5.42 29.71 -21.20
CA GLY A 353 4.28 30.01 -20.33
C GLY A 353 4.32 31.46 -19.85
N ASP A 354 3.17 31.99 -19.43
CA ASP A 354 3.08 33.32 -18.83
C ASP A 354 3.43 33.24 -17.34
N VAL A 355 4.31 34.13 -16.85
CA VAL A 355 4.73 34.18 -15.44
C VAL A 355 4.37 35.52 -14.82
N ASP A 356 3.52 35.53 -13.79
CA ASP A 356 3.24 36.70 -12.96
C ASP A 356 4.06 36.65 -11.66
N ALA A 357 5.03 37.53 -11.54
CA ALA A 357 5.88 37.68 -10.37
C ALA A 357 5.48 38.84 -9.44
N THR A 358 4.37 39.54 -9.71
CA THR A 358 4.00 40.78 -9.00
C THR A 358 3.79 40.57 -7.50
N GLY A 359 3.40 39.37 -7.09
CA GLY A 359 3.16 38.99 -5.69
C GLY A 359 4.38 38.44 -4.94
N ALA A 360 5.56 38.34 -5.57
CA ALA A 360 6.72 37.68 -5.00
C ALA A 360 7.91 38.62 -4.70
N GLU A 361 8.66 38.30 -3.65
CA GLU A 361 10.02 38.79 -3.41
C GLU A 361 11.01 37.73 -3.91
N ILE A 362 11.63 37.97 -5.07
CA ILE A 362 12.48 36.97 -5.74
C ILE A 362 13.97 37.22 -5.46
N THR A 363 14.66 36.17 -5.02
CA THR A 363 16.12 36.11 -4.93
C THR A 363 16.66 35.05 -5.88
N ILE A 364 17.59 35.41 -6.76
CA ILE A 364 18.32 34.45 -7.59
C ILE A 364 19.67 34.15 -6.95
N ARG A 365 20.01 32.87 -6.81
CA ARG A 365 21.24 32.35 -6.21
C ARG A 365 22.04 31.54 -7.25
N GLY A 366 23.37 31.59 -7.13
CA GLY A 366 24.27 30.71 -7.89
C GLY A 366 24.62 31.20 -9.31
N THR A 367 25.04 30.25 -10.15
CA THR A 367 25.59 30.48 -11.51
C THR A 367 24.87 29.66 -12.59
N GLY A 368 23.58 29.41 -12.45
CA GLY A 368 22.80 28.62 -13.42
C GLY A 368 22.55 29.36 -14.73
N ASN A 369 22.01 28.63 -15.70
CA ASN A 369 21.49 29.22 -16.94
C ASN A 369 20.09 29.76 -16.67
N TYR A 370 19.88 31.03 -16.99
CA TYR A 370 18.59 31.70 -16.83
C TYR A 370 18.03 32.00 -18.22
N LYS A 371 16.93 31.33 -18.59
CA LYS A 371 16.15 31.66 -19.78
C LYS A 371 14.81 32.24 -19.33
N THR A 372 14.52 33.42 -19.84
CA THR A 372 13.26 34.10 -19.57
C THR A 372 12.50 34.23 -20.88
N GLY A 373 11.20 33.90 -20.88
CA GLY A 373 10.25 34.41 -21.87
C GLY A 373 9.96 35.90 -21.63
N ASP A 374 8.86 36.40 -22.18
CA ASP A 374 8.35 37.73 -21.82
C ASP A 374 7.83 37.65 -20.35
N ILE A 375 8.67 38.04 -19.38
CA ILE A 375 8.32 38.19 -17.95
C ILE A 375 7.77 39.60 -17.70
#